data_AF-A0A9E1PXT5-F1
#
_entry.id   AF-A0A9E1PXT5-F1
#
_cell.length_a   1.000
_cell.length_b   1.000
_cell.length_c   1.000
_cell.angle_alpha   90.00
_cell.angle_beta   90.00
_cell.angle_gamma   90.00
#
_symmetry.space_group_name_H-M   'P 1'
#
loop_
_entity.id
_entity.type
_entity.pdbx_description
1 polymer ?
#
loop_
_entity_poly.entity_id
_entity_poly.type
_entity_poly.pdbx_seq_one_letter_code
_entity_poly.pdbx_strand_id
1 'polypeptide(L)' 'MVTTRRRILAKALTWRATATLDTFIITYFVTGSGAWATSIASIEVLTKIAIYYAHERAWSWVKWGRG' A
#
# COMPACT_ATOMS: atom_id res chain seq x y z
N MET A 1 -14.77 -5.40 -21.15
CA MET A 1 -14.32 -4.00 -20.95
C MET A 1 -12.79 -3.95 -21.09
N VAL A 2 -12.27 -3.48 -22.23
CA VAL A 2 -10.82 -3.38 -22.44
C VAL A 2 -10.31 -2.17 -21.66
N THR A 3 -9.76 -2.38 -20.47
CA THR A 3 -9.09 -1.31 -19.71
C THR A 3 -7.70 -1.09 -20.29
N THR A 4 -7.53 -0.03 -21.08
CA THR A 4 -6.25 0.40 -21.65
C THR A 4 -5.16 0.44 -20.57
N ARG A 5 -3.96 -0.11 -20.81
CA ARG A 5 -2.86 -0.22 -19.82
C ARG A 5 -2.59 1.10 -19.07
N ARG A 6 -2.71 2.23 -19.78
CA ARG A 6 -2.58 3.59 -19.21
C ARG A 6 -3.63 3.92 -18.13
N ARG A 7 -4.87 3.46 -18.30
CA ARG A 7 -5.97 3.66 -17.33
C ARG A 7 -5.77 2.84 -16.06
N ILE A 8 -5.21 1.63 -16.18
CA ILE A 8 -4.88 0.78 -15.02
C ILE A 8 -3.75 1.42 -14.22
N LEU A 9 -2.69 1.88 -14.89
CA LEU A 9 -1.57 2.57 -14.25
C LEU A 9 -2.02 3.86 -13.55
N ALA A 10 -2.86 4.68 -14.22
CA ALA A 10 -3.42 5.89 -13.63
C ALA A 10 -4.25 5.57 -12.38
N LYS A 11 -5.16 4.58 -12.46
CA LYS A 11 -5.95 4.14 -11.29
C LYS A 11 -5.08 3.62 -10.15
N ALA A 12 -4.06 2.83 -10.44
CA ALA A 12 -3.15 2.29 -9.42
C ALA A 12 -2.35 3.40 -8.72
N LEU A 13 -1.90 4.41 -9.48
CA LEU A 13 -1.20 5.56 -8.94
C LEU A 13 -2.12 6.43 -8.09
N THR A 14 -3.33 6.74 -8.57
CA THR A 14 -4.34 7.48 -7.80
C THR A 14 -4.67 6.76 -6.51
N TRP A 15 -4.90 5.45 -6.56
CA TRP A 15 -5.21 4.65 -5.38
C TRP A 15 -4.05 4.65 -4.36
N ARG A 16 -2.80 4.53 -4.82
CA ARG A 16 -1.63 4.59 -3.93
C ARG A 16 -1.44 5.98 -3.33
N ALA A 17 -1.61 7.05 -4.10
CA ALA A 17 -1.53 8.41 -3.59
C ALA A 17 -2.61 8.70 -2.53
N THR A 18 -3.86 8.27 -2.79
CA THR A 18 -4.96 8.41 -1.84
C THR A 18 -4.69 7.66 -0.53
N ALA A 19 -4.19 6.42 -0.60
CA ALA A 19 -3.89 5.65 0.61
C ALA A 19 -2.80 6.30 1.47
N THR A 20 -1.73 6.81 0.86
CA THR A 20 -0.66 7.49 1.61
C THR A 20 -1.12 8.83 2.21
N LEU A 21 -1.95 9.57 1.47
CA LEU A 21 -2.56 10.81 1.97
C LEU A 21 -3.49 10.54 3.16
N ASP A 22 -4.30 9.49 3.10
CA ASP A 22 -5.23 9.12 4.16
C ASP A 22 -4.49 8.85 5.48
N THR A 23 -3.46 8.00 5.46
CA THR A 23 -2.65 7.71 6.66
C THR A 23 -1.96 8.96 7.20
N PHE A 24 -1.45 9.83 6.33
CA PHE A 24 -0.82 11.08 6.75
C PHE A 24 -1.83 12.01 7.44
N ILE A 25 -3.01 12.20 6.84
CA ILE A 25 -4.08 13.05 7.38
C ILE A 25 -4.58 12.49 8.71
N ILE A 26 -4.89 11.20 8.79
CA ILE A 26 -5.34 10.55 10.02
C ILE A 26 -4.31 10.73 11.13
N THR A 27 -3.04 10.44 10.84
CA THR A 27 -1.98 10.58 11.84
C THR A 27 -1.80 12.03 12.28
N TYR A 28 -1.85 12.98 11.34
CA TYR A 28 -1.72 14.40 11.66
C TYR A 28 -2.87 14.88 12.54
N PHE A 29 -4.12 14.49 12.25
CA PHE A 29 -5.28 14.84 13.07
C PHE A 29 -5.25 14.20 14.46
N VAL A 30 -4.77 12.97 14.57
CA VAL A 30 -4.69 12.25 15.85
C VAL A 30 -3.58 12.81 16.74
N THR A 31 -2.43 13.17 16.16
CA THR A 31 -1.23 13.51 16.94
C THR A 31 -0.91 15.00 16.99
N GLY A 32 -1.46 15.81 16.08
CA GLY A 32 -1.18 17.25 15.97
C GLY A 32 0.26 17.61 15.57
N SER A 33 1.09 16.63 15.21
CA SER A 33 2.52 16.80 14.95
C SER A 33 2.93 16.12 13.65
N GLY A 34 3.55 16.90 12.75
CA GLY A 34 4.03 16.42 11.45
C GLY A 34 5.14 15.36 11.54
N ALA A 35 5.88 15.33 12.66
CA ALA A 35 6.92 14.32 12.90
C ALA A 35 6.32 12.92 13.06
N TRP A 36 5.18 12.81 13.77
CA TRP A 36 4.45 11.55 13.92
C TRP A 36 3.81 11.11 12.61
N ALA A 37 3.20 12.04 11.86
CA ALA A 37 2.61 11.75 10.55
C ALA A 37 3.64 11.18 9.56
N THR A 38 4.83 11.78 9.51
CA THR A 38 5.93 11.29 8.66
C THR A 38 6.44 9.92 9.13
N SER A 39 6.59 9.73 10.44
CA SER A 39 7.06 8.46 11.00
C SER A 39 6.09 7.31 10.71
N ILE A 40 4.79 7.52 10.90
CA ILE A 40 3.77 6.50 10.64
C ILE A 40 3.67 6.20 9.15
N ALA A 41 3.68 7.22 8.28
CA ALA A 41 3.67 7.00 6.83
C ALA A 41 4.91 6.19 6.37
N SER A 42 6.07 6.46 6.95
CA SER A 42 7.31 5.71 6.67
C SER A 42 7.20 4.24 7.09
N ILE A 43 6.68 4.00 8.29
CA ILE A 43 6.45 2.65 8.82
C ILE A 43 5.40 1.92 7.99
N GLU A 44 4.31 2.57 7.60
CA GLU A 44 3.27 1.96 6.76
C GLU A 44 3.85 1.39 5.47
N VAL A 45 4.70 2.17 4.78
CA VAL A 45 5.35 1.72 3.53
C VAL A 45 6.23 0.50 3.79
N LEU A 46 7.07 0.53 4.83
CA LEU A 46 7.96 -0.58 5.18
C LEU A 46 7.17 -1.84 5.57
N THR A 47 6.14 -1.69 6.40
CA THR A 47 5.26 -2.79 6.81
C THR A 47 4.55 -3.40 5.60
N LYS A 48 4.07 -2.58 4.66
CA LYS A 48 3.40 -3.07 3.45
C LYS A 48 4.33 -3.86 2.54
N ILE A 49 5.59 -3.44 2.42
CA ILE A 49 6.63 -4.20 1.70
C ILE A 49 6.90 -5.53 2.42
N ALA A 50 7.08 -5.51 3.74
CA ALA A 50 7.35 -6.71 4.54
C ALA A 50 6.20 -7.71 4.45
N ILE A 51 4.94 -7.25 4.59
CA ILE A 51 3.74 -8.08 4.45
C ILE A 51 3.62 -8.61 3.03
N TYR A 52 3.85 -7.80 2.00
CA TYR A 52 3.79 -8.26 0.61
C TYR A 52 4.82 -9.36 0.34
N TYR A 53 6.06 -9.18 0.81
CA TYR A 53 7.10 -10.19 0.68
C TYR A 53 6.74 -11.48 1.44
N ALA A 54 6.26 -11.36 2.67
CA ALA A 54 5.80 -12.51 3.45
C ALA A 54 4.60 -13.21 2.79
N HIS A 55 3.68 -12.45 2.21
CA HIS A 55 2.53 -12.96 1.47
C HIS A 55 2.96 -13.73 0.22
N GLU A 56 3.85 -13.17 -0.61
CA GLU A 56 4.43 -13.87 -1.77
C GLU A 56 5.18 -15.13 -1.35
N ARG A 57 5.93 -15.07 -0.25
CA ARG A 57 6.65 -16.23 0.29
C ARG A 57 5.68 -17.31 0.77
N ALA A 58 4.63 -16.94 1.50
CA ALA A 58 3.58 -17.85 1.92
C ALA A 58 2.84 -18.45 0.71
N TRP A 59 2.55 -17.63 -0.31
CA TRP A 59 1.92 -18.07 -1.55
C TRP A 59 2.79 -19.04 -2.34
N SER A 60 4.12 -18.87 -2.31
CA SER A 60 5.06 -19.83 -2.92
C SER A 60 5.02 -21.23 -2.28
N TRP A 61 4.53 -21.33 -1.04
CA TRP A 61 4.33 -22.60 -0.34
C TRP A 61 2.94 -23.19 -0.59
N VAL A 62 1.99 -22.35 -0.97
CA VAL A 62 0.63 -22.75 -1.30
C VAL A 62 0.60 -23.26 -2.74
N LYS A 63 0.50 -24.59 -2.93
CA LYS A 63 0.33 -25.24 -4.25
C LYS A 63 -1.07 -25.04 -4.83
N TRP A 64 -1.60 -23.82 -4.81
CA TRP A 64 -2.94 -23.54 -5.36
C TRP A 64 -2.83 -23.26 -6.86
N GLY A 65 -3.51 -24.06 -7.68
CA GLY A 65 -3.59 -23.85 -9.14
C GLY A 65 -2.61 -24.63 -10.02
N ARG A 66 -2.03 -25.75 -9.56
CA ARG A 66 -1.59 -26.80 -10.49
C ARG A 66 -2.78 -27.70 -10.81
N GLY A 67 -3.59 -27.26 -11.76
CA GLY A 67 -4.67 -27.99 -12.40
C GLY A 67 -4.84 -27.42 -13.80
#